data_AF-K1Z4Q1-F1
#
_entry.id   AF-K1Z4Q1-F1
#
_cell.length_a   1.000
_cell.length_b   1.000
_cell.length_c   1.000
_cell.angle_alpha   90.00
_cell.angle_beta   90.00
_cell.angle_gamma   90.00
#
_symmetry.space_group_name_H-M   'P 1'
#
loop_
_entity.id
_entity.type
_entity.pdbx_description
1 polymer ?
#
loop_
_entity_poly.entity_id
_entity_poly.type
_entity_poly.pdbx_seq_one_letter_code
_entity_poly.pdbx_strand_id
1 'polypeptide(L)'
;MKTNQTILGLIVIITIATIVFLVFSLFPQNPKKTNEIPWPAKTQISSFEECVSAGNAVMESFPRKCSDGDKVFTEDIGNTLDKSDLIRLDSPRPNEAITSPLTIRGTARGYWFFEASFPISLVDEKGEVLGEALATAQGEWMTEEFVPFEAVLKFDNNQASGSKGTLVLKKDNPSGLPENENAMKVPVLIGDTKSASGTVKKPSYENIMGFINGNITEIINAYSSKKPTNGQWFADGFGFTSPNSVYVDFEDGHYLFRALLNCTSIENKIICTPLAVFEKQKQWWMVIEWTDEQKEYPIIYKWAKDYEWER
;
A
#
# COMPACT_ATOMS: atom_id res chain seq x y z
N MET A 1 -4.14 9.65 94.78
CA MET A 1 -4.63 10.57 93.73
C MET A 1 -3.89 10.48 92.38
N LYS A 2 -2.83 9.68 92.19
CA LYS A 2 -2.14 9.55 90.88
C LYS A 2 -2.77 8.52 89.91
N THR A 3 -3.42 7.47 90.41
CA THR A 3 -4.00 6.40 89.59
C THR A 3 -5.23 6.83 88.79
N ASN A 4 -6.00 7.82 89.27
CA ASN A 4 -7.18 8.33 88.55
C ASN A 4 -6.82 9.21 87.36
N GLN A 5 -5.69 9.92 87.39
CA GLN A 5 -5.27 10.75 86.25
C GLN A 5 -4.76 9.90 85.07
N THR A 6 -4.08 8.79 85.34
CA THR A 6 -3.63 7.86 84.29
C THR A 6 -4.80 7.12 83.65
N ILE A 7 -5.82 6.76 84.43
CA ILE A 7 -7.03 6.11 83.90
C ILE A 7 -7.86 7.10 83.07
N LEU A 8 -8.02 8.35 83.52
CA LEU A 8 -8.71 9.37 82.72
C LEU A 8 -7.99 9.64 81.39
N GLY A 9 -6.65 9.72 81.39
CA GLY A 9 -5.86 9.93 80.18
C GLY A 9 -6.04 8.79 79.17
N LEU A 10 -6.08 7.54 79.64
CA LEU A 10 -6.30 6.36 78.79
C LEU A 10 -7.70 6.34 78.19
N ILE A 11 -8.72 6.71 78.96
CA ILE A 11 -10.11 6.80 78.46
C ILE A 11 -10.21 7.88 77.37
N VAL A 12 -9.59 9.05 77.57
CA VAL A 12 -9.60 10.13 76.56
C VAL A 12 -8.93 9.67 75.26
N ILE A 13 -7.77 9.01 75.34
CA ILE A 13 -7.07 8.50 74.15
C ILE A 13 -7.93 7.46 73.41
N ILE A 14 -8.57 6.54 74.13
CA ILE A 14 -9.45 5.53 73.53
C ILE A 14 -10.65 6.20 72.86
N THR A 15 -11.25 7.21 73.49
CA THR A 15 -12.39 7.93 72.89
C THR A 15 -12.00 8.73 71.64
N ILE A 16 -10.81 9.31 71.61
CA ILE A 16 -10.32 10.02 70.42
C ILE A 16 -10.04 9.00 69.30
N ALA A 17 -9.43 7.87 69.62
CA ALA A 17 -9.14 6.82 68.64
C ALA A 17 -10.42 6.21 68.04
N THR A 18 -11.47 6.00 68.85
CA THR A 18 -12.75 5.49 68.34
C THR A 18 -13.48 6.51 67.48
N ILE A 19 -13.42 7.80 67.83
CA ILE A 19 -13.99 8.87 67.00
C ILE A 19 -13.26 8.96 65.65
N VAL A 20 -11.92 8.91 65.65
CA VAL A 20 -11.13 8.93 64.40
C VAL A 20 -11.45 7.71 63.54
N PHE A 21 -11.58 6.53 64.14
CA PHE A 21 -11.95 5.30 63.42
C PHE A 21 -13.37 5.40 62.83
N LEU A 22 -14.34 5.91 63.60
CA LEU A 22 -15.70 6.11 63.13
C LEU A 22 -15.75 7.13 61.99
N VAL A 23 -15.05 8.25 62.11
CA VAL A 23 -14.94 9.27 61.07
C VAL A 23 -14.29 8.67 59.80
N PHE A 24 -13.20 7.91 59.95
CA PHE A 24 -12.53 7.27 58.81
C PHE A 24 -13.39 6.18 58.15
N SER A 25 -14.21 5.47 58.92
CA SER A 25 -15.16 4.47 58.40
C SER A 25 -16.38 5.08 57.70
N LEU A 26 -16.71 6.34 58.00
CA LEU A 26 -17.78 7.09 57.34
C LEU A 26 -17.30 7.84 56.08
N PHE A 27 -15.99 7.91 55.82
CA PHE A 27 -15.47 8.37 54.54
C PHE A 27 -15.55 7.22 53.51
N PRO A 28 -16.42 7.30 52.49
CA PRO A 28 -16.50 6.27 51.47
C PRO A 28 -15.17 6.24 50.71
N GLN A 29 -14.37 5.18 50.95
CA GLN A 29 -13.29 4.82 50.06
C GLN A 29 -13.91 4.30 48.76
N ASN A 30 -14.33 5.23 47.90
CA ASN A 30 -14.46 4.95 46.49
C ASN A 30 -13.03 4.96 45.94
N PRO A 31 -12.36 3.81 45.75
CA PRO A 31 -11.29 3.80 44.78
C PRO A 31 -11.95 4.30 43.50
N LYS A 32 -11.49 5.43 42.97
CA LYS A 32 -11.78 5.76 41.58
C LYS A 32 -11.24 4.56 40.81
N LYS A 33 -12.11 3.61 40.46
CA LYS A 33 -11.87 2.73 39.33
C LYS A 33 -11.75 3.71 38.18
N THR A 34 -10.51 4.06 37.86
CA THR A 34 -10.19 4.57 36.55
C THR A 34 -10.78 3.53 35.62
N ASN A 35 -11.87 3.91 34.96
CA ASN A 35 -12.31 3.21 33.78
C ASN A 35 -11.20 3.44 32.76
N GLU A 36 -10.11 2.68 32.89
CA GLU A 36 -9.26 2.39 31.75
C GLU A 36 -10.21 1.76 30.74
N ILE A 37 -10.56 2.54 29.73
CA ILE A 37 -11.14 2.03 28.50
C ILE A 37 -10.17 0.91 28.10
N PRO A 38 -10.60 -0.36 28.07
CA PRO A 38 -9.73 -1.43 27.61
C PRO A 38 -9.23 -0.99 26.24
N TRP A 39 -7.92 -0.77 26.11
CA TRP A 39 -7.32 -0.60 24.81
C TRP A 39 -7.78 -1.79 23.98
N PRO A 40 -8.33 -1.58 22.76
CA PRO A 40 -8.71 -2.69 21.92
C PRO A 40 -7.48 -3.60 21.83
N ALA A 41 -7.64 -4.88 22.18
CA ALA A 41 -6.59 -5.86 22.08
C ALA A 41 -5.97 -5.71 20.69
N LYS A 42 -4.65 -5.42 20.61
CA LYS A 42 -3.93 -5.30 19.34
C LYS A 42 -4.31 -6.51 18.48
N THR A 43 -5.06 -6.29 17.41
CA THR A 43 -5.40 -7.32 16.42
C THR A 43 -4.10 -7.96 15.98
N GLN A 44 -3.92 -9.26 16.22
CA GLN A 44 -2.68 -9.93 15.84
C GLN A 44 -2.61 -10.03 14.32
N ILE A 45 -1.77 -9.19 13.71
CA ILE A 45 -1.50 -9.21 12.28
C ILE A 45 -0.75 -10.51 11.93
N SER A 46 -1.29 -11.26 10.99
CA SER A 46 -0.83 -12.59 10.59
C SER A 46 -0.48 -12.72 9.10
N SER A 47 -0.94 -11.78 8.26
CA SER A 47 -0.67 -11.76 6.83
C SER A 47 -0.19 -10.40 6.32
N PHE A 48 0.33 -10.39 5.09
CA PHE A 48 0.65 -9.15 4.38
C PHE A 48 -0.60 -8.27 4.19
N GLU A 49 -1.73 -8.85 3.82
CA GLU A 49 -3.00 -8.13 3.60
C GLU A 49 -3.52 -7.50 4.88
N GLU A 50 -3.42 -8.20 6.02
CA GLU A 50 -3.76 -7.67 7.34
C GLU A 50 -2.81 -6.55 7.75
N CYS A 51 -1.51 -6.70 7.45
CA CYS A 51 -0.50 -5.69 7.73
C CYS A 51 -0.80 -4.40 6.97
N VAL A 52 -1.11 -4.49 5.68
CA VAL A 52 -1.49 -3.35 4.84
C VAL A 52 -2.81 -2.74 5.28
N SER A 53 -3.81 -3.58 5.59
CA SER A 53 -5.14 -3.14 6.02
C SER A 53 -5.12 -2.44 7.39
N ALA A 54 -4.13 -2.75 8.24
CA ALA A 54 -3.86 -2.03 9.48
C ALA A 54 -3.15 -0.67 9.29
N GLY A 55 -2.83 -0.29 8.03
CA GLY A 55 -2.21 1.00 7.70
C GLY A 55 -0.70 1.04 7.90
N ASN A 56 -0.05 -0.11 8.05
CA ASN A 56 1.41 -0.19 8.22
C ASN A 56 2.16 0.14 6.93
N ALA A 57 3.42 0.53 7.08
CA ALA A 57 4.29 0.89 5.96
C ALA A 57 4.62 -0.34 5.08
N VAL A 58 4.49 -0.16 3.76
CA VAL A 58 4.91 -1.14 2.75
C VAL A 58 6.22 -0.69 2.13
N MET A 59 7.22 -1.56 2.16
CA MET A 59 8.54 -1.35 1.59
C MET A 59 8.48 -1.40 0.05
N GLU A 60 9.29 -0.56 -0.60
CA GLU A 60 9.53 -0.57 -2.05
C GLU A 60 10.43 -1.75 -2.46
N SER A 61 9.95 -2.97 -2.23
CA SER A 61 10.61 -4.21 -2.65
C SER A 61 9.69 -5.03 -3.54
N PHE A 62 10.26 -5.93 -4.34
CA PHE A 62 9.52 -6.99 -5.02
C PHE A 62 10.02 -8.35 -4.53
N PRO A 63 9.17 -9.19 -3.89
CA PRO A 63 7.77 -8.93 -3.54
C PRO A 63 7.64 -7.79 -2.53
N ARG A 64 6.45 -7.17 -2.45
CA ARG A 64 6.21 -6.12 -1.44
C ARG A 64 6.33 -6.70 -0.05
N LYS A 65 6.80 -5.89 0.89
CA LYS A 65 6.94 -6.26 2.30
C LYS A 65 6.26 -5.23 3.17
N CYS A 66 5.52 -5.67 4.18
CA CYS A 66 4.83 -4.80 5.13
C CYS A 66 5.36 -5.06 6.54
N SER A 67 5.61 -4.01 7.32
CA SER A 67 6.22 -4.11 8.66
C SER A 67 5.25 -3.70 9.77
N ASP A 68 5.03 -4.57 10.75
CA ASP A 68 4.32 -4.26 12.02
C ASP A 68 5.27 -4.49 13.19
N GLY A 69 5.86 -3.41 13.71
CA GLY A 69 6.94 -3.49 14.69
C GLY A 69 8.11 -4.32 14.15
N ASP A 70 8.48 -5.38 14.89
CA ASP A 70 9.59 -6.28 14.53
C ASP A 70 9.19 -7.37 13.51
N LYS A 71 7.91 -7.46 13.12
CA LYS A 71 7.43 -8.47 12.16
C LYS A 71 7.37 -7.90 10.76
N VAL A 72 7.90 -8.66 9.79
CA VAL A 72 7.82 -8.35 8.36
C VAL A 72 7.01 -9.42 7.65
N PHE A 73 5.96 -9.01 6.96
CA PHE A 73 5.10 -9.84 6.14
C PHE A 73 5.45 -9.62 4.68
N THR A 74 5.64 -10.70 3.92
CA THR A 74 5.95 -10.62 2.48
C THR A 74 4.70 -10.96 1.69
N GLU A 75 4.43 -10.19 0.64
CA GLU A 75 3.34 -10.44 -0.30
C GLU A 75 3.52 -11.80 -0.98
N ASP A 76 2.44 -12.57 -1.06
CA ASP A 76 2.41 -13.79 -1.86
C ASP A 76 2.30 -13.42 -3.35
N ILE A 77 3.30 -13.83 -4.13
CA ILE A 77 3.36 -13.64 -5.58
C ILE A 77 3.41 -14.96 -6.34
N GLY A 78 3.02 -16.05 -5.69
CA GLY A 78 3.16 -17.41 -6.21
C GLY A 78 4.61 -17.77 -6.47
N ASN A 79 4.89 -18.39 -7.62
CA ASN A 79 6.25 -18.80 -8.02
C ASN A 79 6.87 -17.89 -9.09
N THR A 80 6.38 -16.65 -9.21
CA THR A 80 6.78 -15.73 -10.28
C THR A 80 8.29 -15.46 -10.30
N LEU A 81 8.92 -15.33 -9.13
CA LEU A 81 10.38 -15.16 -9.02
C LEU A 81 11.15 -16.41 -9.45
N ASP A 82 10.69 -17.59 -9.03
CA ASP A 82 11.31 -18.89 -9.38
C ASP A 82 11.32 -19.14 -10.90
N LYS A 83 10.41 -18.48 -11.63
CA LYS A 83 10.25 -18.61 -13.08
C LYS A 83 10.77 -17.43 -13.88
N SER A 84 11.31 -16.39 -13.22
CA SER A 84 11.66 -15.11 -13.84
C SER A 84 12.71 -15.19 -14.96
N ASP A 85 13.53 -16.24 -15.00
CA ASP A 85 14.50 -16.51 -16.08
C ASP A 85 13.89 -17.20 -17.30
N LEU A 86 12.71 -17.80 -17.14
CA LEU A 86 11.99 -18.57 -18.16
C LEU A 86 10.80 -17.80 -18.74
N ILE A 87 10.05 -17.11 -17.87
CA ILE A 87 8.82 -16.39 -18.22
C ILE A 87 8.61 -15.25 -17.21
N ARG A 88 8.05 -14.14 -17.68
CA ARG A 88 7.75 -12.92 -16.92
C ARG A 88 6.37 -12.44 -17.29
N LEU A 89 5.58 -12.09 -16.29
CA LEU A 89 4.23 -11.58 -16.46
C LEU A 89 4.22 -10.07 -16.19
N ASP A 90 3.77 -9.28 -17.17
CA ASP A 90 3.67 -7.83 -17.06
C ASP A 90 2.27 -7.42 -16.55
N SER A 91 1.23 -8.12 -17.03
CA SER A 91 -0.16 -7.91 -16.65
C SER A 91 -0.95 -9.22 -16.73
N PRO A 92 -1.79 -9.55 -15.73
CA PRO A 92 -1.99 -8.83 -14.47
C PRO A 92 -0.80 -9.00 -13.51
N ARG A 93 -0.64 -8.07 -12.56
CA ARG A 93 0.31 -8.23 -11.45
C ARG A 93 -0.24 -9.18 -10.38
N PRO A 94 0.62 -9.78 -9.53
CA PRO A 94 0.16 -10.56 -8.40
C PRO A 94 -0.85 -9.81 -7.53
N ASN A 95 -1.90 -10.51 -7.11
CA ASN A 95 -3.03 -10.03 -6.31
C ASN A 95 -3.85 -8.89 -6.95
N GLU A 96 -3.66 -8.64 -8.24
CA GLU A 96 -4.48 -7.68 -8.97
C GLU A 96 -5.93 -8.18 -9.11
N ALA A 97 -6.88 -7.27 -9.00
CA ALA A 97 -8.28 -7.54 -9.25
C ALA A 97 -8.53 -7.65 -10.76
N ILE A 98 -9.04 -8.80 -11.21
CA ILE A 98 -9.27 -9.11 -12.61
C ILE A 98 -10.76 -9.24 -12.91
N THR A 99 -11.15 -8.81 -14.11
CA THR A 99 -12.49 -8.99 -14.67
C THR A 99 -12.41 -9.64 -16.04
N SER A 100 -13.51 -10.26 -16.47
CA SER A 100 -13.62 -10.91 -17.76
C SER A 100 -14.17 -9.92 -18.80
N PRO A 101 -13.55 -9.79 -20.00
CA PRO A 101 -12.34 -10.48 -20.44
C PRO A 101 -11.06 -9.86 -19.85
N LEU A 102 -10.08 -10.71 -19.54
CA LEU A 102 -8.77 -10.33 -19.02
C LEU A 102 -7.73 -10.36 -20.15
N THR A 103 -7.06 -9.23 -20.38
CA THR A 103 -5.87 -9.18 -21.24
C THR A 103 -4.63 -9.53 -20.42
N ILE A 104 -3.87 -10.50 -20.91
CA ILE A 104 -2.68 -11.03 -20.27
C ILE A 104 -1.48 -10.75 -21.17
N ARG A 105 -0.43 -10.16 -20.61
CA ARG A 105 0.79 -9.77 -21.35
C ARG A 105 2.04 -10.09 -20.56
N GLY A 106 3.09 -10.45 -21.26
CA GLY A 106 4.39 -10.73 -20.67
C GLY A 106 5.41 -11.12 -21.71
N THR A 107 6.51 -11.71 -21.24
CA THR A 107 7.57 -12.25 -22.09
C THR A 107 7.94 -13.65 -21.62
N ALA A 108 8.23 -14.56 -22.55
CA ALA A 108 8.70 -15.91 -22.23
C ALA A 108 9.86 -16.29 -23.13
N ARG A 109 10.76 -17.14 -22.65
CA ARG A 109 11.83 -17.74 -23.46
C ARG A 109 11.20 -18.51 -24.61
N GLY A 110 11.79 -18.47 -25.79
CA GLY A 110 11.19 -19.09 -26.98
C GLY A 110 10.86 -20.59 -26.82
N TYR A 111 11.67 -21.34 -26.06
CA TYR A 111 11.40 -22.75 -25.72
C TYR A 111 10.25 -22.97 -24.71
N TRP A 112 9.61 -21.91 -24.23
CA TRP A 112 8.36 -22.00 -23.47
C TRP A 112 7.14 -22.20 -24.38
N PHE A 113 7.26 -21.75 -25.63
CA PHE A 113 6.22 -21.85 -26.65
C PHE A 113 6.29 -23.19 -27.39
N PHE A 114 5.14 -23.63 -27.87
CA PHE A 114 5.00 -24.67 -28.88
C PHE A 114 4.01 -24.16 -29.94
N GLU A 115 4.38 -24.27 -31.23
CA GLU A 115 3.60 -23.69 -32.33
C GLU A 115 3.24 -22.20 -32.10
N ALA A 116 4.20 -21.41 -31.63
CA ALA A 116 4.04 -19.99 -31.29
C ALA A 116 3.03 -19.69 -30.16
N SER A 117 2.60 -20.68 -29.39
CA SER A 117 1.62 -20.47 -28.32
C SER A 117 1.87 -21.32 -27.08
N PHE A 118 1.16 -21.04 -25.99
CA PHE A 118 1.10 -21.90 -24.81
C PHE A 118 -0.21 -21.68 -24.02
N PRO A 119 -0.68 -22.68 -23.25
CA PRO A 119 -1.94 -22.58 -22.53
C PRO A 119 -1.87 -21.75 -21.25
N ILE A 120 -2.93 -20.98 -21.01
CA ILE A 120 -3.20 -20.24 -19.79
C ILE A 120 -4.55 -20.67 -19.23
N SER A 121 -4.61 -20.92 -17.92
CA SER A 121 -5.86 -21.23 -17.21
C SER A 121 -6.00 -20.37 -15.96
N LEU A 122 -7.20 -19.88 -15.69
CA LEU A 122 -7.56 -19.31 -14.39
C LEU A 122 -8.26 -20.38 -13.56
N VAL A 123 -7.76 -20.63 -12.36
CA VAL A 123 -8.38 -21.55 -11.39
C VAL A 123 -8.82 -20.80 -10.14
N ASP A 124 -9.90 -21.26 -9.50
CA ASP A 124 -10.33 -20.74 -8.20
C ASP A 124 -9.52 -21.35 -7.04
N GLU A 125 -9.86 -20.96 -5.80
CA GLU A 125 -9.22 -21.47 -4.58
C GLU A 125 -9.41 -22.99 -4.37
N LYS A 126 -10.42 -23.60 -4.98
CA LYS A 126 -10.68 -25.05 -4.94
C LYS A 126 -9.96 -25.80 -6.06
N GLY A 127 -9.32 -25.09 -6.99
CA GLY A 127 -8.67 -25.64 -8.17
C GLY A 127 -9.62 -25.90 -9.34
N GLU A 128 -10.86 -25.41 -9.30
CA GLU A 128 -11.78 -25.49 -10.42
C GLU A 128 -11.37 -24.48 -11.51
N VAL A 129 -11.35 -24.92 -12.76
CA VAL A 129 -11.00 -24.06 -13.90
C VAL A 129 -12.17 -23.16 -14.23
N LEU A 130 -11.95 -21.85 -14.16
CA LEU A 130 -12.94 -20.81 -14.48
C LEU A 130 -12.88 -20.35 -15.93
N GLY A 131 -11.74 -20.56 -16.59
CA GLY A 131 -11.54 -20.23 -18.00
C GLY A 131 -10.14 -20.59 -18.47
N GLU A 132 -10.01 -20.76 -19.79
CA GLU A 132 -8.75 -21.07 -20.45
C GLU A 132 -8.58 -20.21 -21.71
N ALA A 133 -7.33 -19.94 -22.07
CA ALA A 133 -6.95 -19.24 -23.29
C ALA A 133 -5.57 -19.70 -23.76
N LEU A 134 -5.22 -19.34 -24.99
CA LEU A 134 -3.87 -19.50 -25.52
C LEU A 134 -3.18 -18.13 -25.52
N ALA A 135 -1.98 -18.07 -24.97
CA ALA A 135 -1.07 -16.96 -25.21
C ALA A 135 -0.32 -17.19 -26.50
N THR A 136 -0.27 -16.16 -27.35
CA THR A 136 0.39 -16.20 -28.64
C THR A 136 1.63 -15.31 -28.61
N ALA A 137 2.75 -15.83 -29.11
CA ALA A 137 3.98 -15.06 -29.32
C ALA A 137 3.73 -13.90 -30.29
N GLN A 138 4.31 -12.74 -30.01
CA GLN A 138 4.21 -11.52 -30.83
C GLN A 138 5.42 -11.33 -31.75
N GLY A 139 6.17 -12.40 -32.00
CA GLY A 139 7.38 -12.39 -32.82
C GLY A 139 7.95 -13.79 -33.04
N GLU A 140 9.18 -13.85 -33.57
CA GLU A 140 9.90 -15.10 -33.78
C GLU A 140 10.16 -15.82 -32.46
N TRP A 141 9.54 -16.99 -32.28
CA TRP A 141 9.55 -17.75 -31.03
C TRP A 141 10.58 -18.88 -31.01
N MET A 142 11.15 -19.28 -32.15
CA MET A 142 12.18 -20.31 -32.25
C MET A 142 13.55 -19.75 -31.85
N THR A 143 13.64 -19.24 -30.62
CA THR A 143 14.82 -18.56 -30.06
C THR A 143 15.04 -18.95 -28.61
N GLU A 144 16.24 -18.73 -28.11
CA GLU A 144 16.54 -18.81 -26.68
C GLU A 144 16.22 -17.49 -25.96
N GLU A 145 15.88 -16.42 -26.69
CA GLU A 145 15.58 -15.11 -26.12
C GLU A 145 14.16 -14.97 -25.59
N PHE A 146 13.92 -13.90 -24.81
CA PHE A 146 12.58 -13.53 -24.37
C PHE A 146 11.77 -12.98 -25.53
N VAL A 147 10.59 -13.54 -25.72
CA VAL A 147 9.64 -13.19 -26.77
C VAL A 147 8.34 -12.71 -26.12
N PRO A 148 7.81 -11.53 -26.48
CA PRO A 148 6.55 -11.04 -25.94
C PRO A 148 5.39 -11.97 -26.31
N PHE A 149 4.43 -12.11 -25.40
CA PHE A 149 3.18 -12.83 -25.64
C PHE A 149 1.98 -12.01 -25.22
N GLU A 150 0.83 -12.31 -25.83
CA GLU A 150 -0.46 -11.74 -25.45
C GLU A 150 -1.55 -12.83 -25.48
N ALA A 151 -2.48 -12.76 -24.54
CA ALA A 151 -3.69 -13.58 -24.50
C ALA A 151 -4.89 -12.74 -24.08
N VAL A 152 -6.08 -13.13 -24.52
CA VAL A 152 -7.35 -12.62 -23.98
C VAL A 152 -8.10 -13.78 -23.37
N LEU A 153 -8.19 -13.78 -22.03
CA LEU A 153 -8.85 -14.81 -21.26
C LEU A 153 -10.30 -14.41 -20.96
N LYS A 154 -11.25 -15.21 -21.43
CA LYS A 154 -12.65 -15.13 -21.02
C LYS A 154 -12.89 -16.20 -19.96
N PHE A 155 -13.48 -15.82 -18.84
CA PHE A 155 -13.78 -16.73 -17.74
C PHE A 155 -15.14 -16.39 -17.11
N ASP A 156 -15.69 -17.37 -16.39
CA ASP A 156 -16.95 -17.23 -15.66
C ASP A 156 -16.74 -16.39 -14.40
N ASN A 157 -17.46 -15.27 -14.31
CA ASN A 157 -17.39 -14.36 -13.16
C ASN A 157 -18.50 -14.65 -12.12
N ASN A 158 -18.82 -15.93 -11.92
CA ASN A 158 -19.85 -16.37 -10.97
C ASN A 158 -19.34 -16.42 -9.52
N GLN A 159 -18.04 -16.16 -9.33
CA GLN A 159 -17.40 -16.08 -8.03
C GLN A 159 -17.78 -14.77 -7.33
N ALA A 160 -17.74 -14.77 -5.99
CA ALA A 160 -17.89 -13.55 -5.23
C ALA A 160 -16.75 -12.57 -5.58
N SER A 161 -17.08 -11.28 -5.60
CA SER A 161 -16.10 -10.21 -5.76
C SER A 161 -15.01 -10.32 -4.69
N GLY A 162 -13.74 -10.30 -5.10
CA GLY A 162 -12.59 -10.47 -4.23
C GLY A 162 -12.23 -11.93 -3.93
N SER A 163 -12.91 -12.91 -4.54
CA SER A 163 -12.51 -14.32 -4.44
C SER A 163 -11.08 -14.51 -4.92
N LYS A 164 -10.31 -15.36 -4.24
CA LYS A 164 -8.95 -15.69 -4.66
C LYS A 164 -8.97 -16.61 -5.87
N GLY A 165 -8.06 -16.34 -6.81
CA GLY A 165 -7.79 -17.20 -7.95
C GLY A 165 -6.30 -17.31 -8.21
N THR A 166 -5.92 -18.27 -9.05
CA THR A 166 -4.56 -18.44 -9.55
C THR A 166 -4.57 -18.45 -11.06
N LEU A 167 -3.85 -17.52 -11.67
CA LEU A 167 -3.53 -17.56 -13.08
C LEU A 167 -2.35 -18.50 -13.30
N VAL A 168 -2.54 -19.52 -14.12
CA VAL A 168 -1.55 -20.57 -14.40
C VAL A 168 -1.13 -20.46 -15.86
N LEU A 169 0.11 -20.04 -16.11
CA LEU A 169 0.73 -20.02 -17.43
C LEU A 169 1.56 -21.29 -17.54
N LYS A 170 1.07 -22.27 -18.32
CA LYS A 170 1.70 -23.59 -18.45
C LYS A 170 2.64 -23.58 -19.65
N LYS A 171 3.84 -24.10 -19.48
CA LYS A 171 4.71 -24.45 -20.60
C LYS A 171 4.04 -25.58 -21.37
N ASP A 172 4.00 -25.48 -22.68
CA ASP A 172 3.47 -26.59 -23.46
C ASP A 172 4.39 -27.82 -23.36
N ASN A 173 3.80 -28.99 -23.21
CA ASN A 173 4.51 -30.26 -23.04
C ASN A 173 3.96 -31.34 -23.98
N PRO A 174 4.24 -31.27 -25.29
CA PRO A 174 3.78 -32.25 -26.27
C PRO A 174 4.26 -33.68 -25.98
N SER A 175 5.36 -33.82 -25.23
CA SER A 175 5.93 -35.12 -24.86
C SER A 175 5.14 -35.84 -23.77
N GLY A 176 4.33 -35.12 -22.98
CA GLY A 176 3.60 -35.64 -21.82
C GLY A 176 4.48 -36.11 -20.67
N LEU A 177 5.79 -35.86 -20.71
CA LEU A 177 6.75 -36.30 -19.70
C LEU A 177 6.73 -35.34 -18.49
N PRO A 178 6.58 -35.83 -17.25
CA PRO A 178 6.51 -34.99 -16.05
C PRO A 178 7.70 -34.05 -15.87
N GLU A 179 8.90 -34.46 -16.26
CA GLU A 179 10.12 -33.65 -16.18
C GLU A 179 10.08 -32.39 -17.06
N ASN A 180 9.21 -32.37 -18.07
CA ASN A 180 9.02 -31.24 -18.98
C ASN A 180 7.86 -30.33 -18.57
N GLU A 181 7.08 -30.73 -17.56
CA GLU A 181 6.00 -29.90 -17.02
C GLU A 181 6.57 -28.70 -16.28
N ASN A 182 6.12 -27.51 -16.67
CA ASN A 182 6.50 -26.28 -16.01
C ASN A 182 5.35 -25.29 -16.05
N ALA A 183 5.19 -24.50 -15.01
CA ALA A 183 4.14 -23.48 -14.95
C ALA A 183 4.56 -22.31 -14.07
N MET A 184 4.20 -21.10 -14.50
CA MET A 184 4.13 -19.94 -13.64
C MET A 184 2.71 -19.86 -13.05
N LYS A 185 2.62 -19.64 -11.74
CA LYS A 185 1.40 -19.50 -10.96
C LYS A 185 1.40 -18.13 -10.32
N VAL A 186 0.39 -17.33 -10.62
CA VAL A 186 0.26 -15.95 -10.16
C VAL A 186 -1.06 -15.80 -9.41
N PRO A 187 -1.05 -15.43 -8.12
CA PRO A 187 -2.29 -15.18 -7.39
C PRO A 187 -2.98 -13.93 -7.96
N VAL A 188 -4.31 -13.94 -8.05
CA VAL A 188 -5.15 -12.84 -8.53
C VAL A 188 -6.43 -12.78 -7.71
N LEU A 189 -7.14 -11.65 -7.76
CA LEU A 189 -8.46 -11.49 -7.15
C LEU A 189 -9.53 -11.41 -8.23
N ILE A 190 -10.57 -12.23 -8.12
CA ILE A 190 -11.63 -12.36 -9.12
C ILE A 190 -12.75 -11.36 -8.82
N GLY A 191 -13.16 -10.62 -9.85
CA GLY A 191 -14.22 -9.64 -9.78
C GLY A 191 -13.73 -8.25 -9.35
N ASP A 192 -14.55 -7.24 -9.59
CA ASP A 192 -14.30 -5.88 -9.11
C ASP A 192 -14.18 -5.93 -7.59
N THR A 193 -13.08 -5.50 -6.96
CA THR A 193 -13.04 -5.30 -5.49
C THR A 193 -13.95 -4.12 -5.12
N LYS A 194 -15.26 -4.36 -5.07
CA LYS A 194 -16.29 -3.42 -4.60
C LYS A 194 -16.95 -3.97 -3.34
N SER A 195 -16.22 -3.87 -2.22
CA SER A 195 -16.67 -3.79 -0.81
C SER A 195 -15.50 -4.29 0.04
N ALA A 196 -14.75 -3.50 0.81
CA ALA A 196 -15.17 -2.43 1.70
C ALA A 196 -14.32 -1.16 1.54
N SER A 197 -14.85 -0.21 0.79
CA SER A 197 -14.66 1.23 1.03
C SER A 197 -15.81 1.90 0.30
N GLY A 198 -16.69 2.58 1.04
CA GLY A 198 -17.81 3.30 0.44
C GLY A 198 -17.30 4.21 -0.67
N THR A 199 -17.77 4.02 -1.90
CA THR A 199 -17.58 4.92 -3.04
C THR A 199 -16.22 5.66 -3.07
N VAL A 200 -15.12 4.92 -3.21
CA VAL A 200 -13.85 5.49 -3.67
C VAL A 200 -13.57 4.94 -5.06
N LYS A 201 -13.99 5.67 -6.10
CA LYS A 201 -13.31 5.55 -7.40
C LYS A 201 -11.88 6.03 -7.17
N LYS A 202 -10.92 5.12 -7.12
CA LYS A 202 -9.51 5.47 -7.15
C LYS A 202 -9.26 6.33 -8.40
N PRO A 203 -8.77 7.57 -8.28
CA PRO A 203 -8.62 8.46 -9.41
C PRO A 203 -7.53 7.87 -10.32
N SER A 204 -7.77 7.79 -11.64
CA SER A 204 -6.73 7.40 -12.59
C SER A 204 -5.57 8.40 -12.51
N TYR A 205 -4.36 7.97 -12.88
CA TYR A 205 -3.20 8.87 -12.95
C TYR A 205 -3.51 10.11 -13.81
N GLU A 206 -4.24 9.93 -14.91
CA GLU A 206 -4.73 11.02 -15.77
C GLU A 206 -5.61 12.02 -15.02
N ASN A 207 -6.55 11.54 -14.19
CA ASN A 207 -7.42 12.42 -13.41
C ASN A 207 -6.63 13.20 -12.35
N ILE A 208 -5.63 12.57 -11.72
CA ILE A 208 -4.76 13.24 -10.75
C ILE A 208 -3.90 14.29 -11.44
N MET A 209 -3.26 13.97 -12.57
CA MET A 209 -2.47 14.92 -13.34
C MET A 209 -3.34 16.09 -13.83
N GLY A 210 -4.56 15.80 -14.34
CA GLY A 210 -5.51 16.83 -14.75
C GLY A 210 -5.91 17.75 -13.61
N PHE A 211 -6.18 17.20 -12.43
CA PHE A 211 -6.49 17.99 -11.24
C PHE A 211 -5.30 18.86 -10.82
N ILE A 212 -4.09 18.30 -10.76
CA ILE A 212 -2.90 19.07 -10.38
C ILE A 212 -2.62 20.17 -11.41
N ASN A 213 -2.65 19.88 -12.71
CA ASN A 213 -2.48 20.88 -13.77
C ASN A 213 -3.44 22.07 -13.61
N GLY A 214 -4.70 21.81 -13.27
CA GLY A 214 -5.70 22.86 -13.07
C GLY A 214 -5.59 23.63 -11.76
N ASN A 215 -4.91 23.07 -10.74
CA ASN A 215 -4.96 23.58 -9.36
C ASN A 215 -3.58 23.78 -8.72
N ILE A 216 -2.48 23.60 -9.46
CA ILE A 216 -1.11 23.63 -8.91
C ILE A 216 -0.82 24.93 -8.15
N THR A 217 -1.33 26.06 -8.63
CA THR A 217 -1.15 27.35 -7.96
C THR A 217 -1.80 27.36 -6.58
N GLU A 218 -3.03 26.88 -6.46
CA GLU A 218 -3.76 26.83 -5.19
C GLU A 218 -3.14 25.81 -4.24
N ILE A 219 -2.82 24.61 -4.75
CA ILE A 219 -2.19 23.51 -4.00
C ILE A 219 -0.89 23.98 -3.37
N ILE A 220 0.02 24.57 -4.16
CA ILE A 220 1.31 25.03 -3.65
C ILE A 220 1.13 26.25 -2.76
N ASN A 221 0.29 27.23 -3.10
CA ASN A 221 0.15 28.45 -2.30
C ASN A 221 -0.50 28.21 -0.93
N ALA A 222 -1.32 27.17 -0.79
CA ALA A 222 -1.92 26.77 0.49
C ALA A 222 -0.89 26.24 1.49
N TYR A 223 0.27 25.80 1.01
CA TYR A 223 1.30 25.16 1.80
C TYR A 223 2.61 25.95 1.85
N SER A 224 3.08 26.40 0.69
CA SER A 224 4.42 26.95 0.52
C SER A 224 4.50 28.45 0.79
N SER A 225 5.59 28.86 1.43
CA SER A 225 5.96 30.28 1.55
C SER A 225 6.46 30.86 0.23
N LYS A 226 6.90 30.02 -0.72
CA LYS A 226 7.29 30.44 -2.07
C LYS A 226 6.06 30.86 -2.87
N LYS A 227 6.15 32.02 -3.51
CA LYS A 227 5.09 32.57 -4.36
C LYS A 227 5.63 32.75 -5.79
N PRO A 228 4.80 32.50 -6.80
CA PRO A 228 5.22 32.63 -8.19
C PRO A 228 5.37 34.10 -8.56
N THR A 229 6.37 34.44 -9.37
CA THR A 229 6.66 35.83 -9.75
C THR A 229 5.49 36.50 -10.47
N ASN A 230 4.75 35.74 -11.29
CA ASN A 230 3.61 36.23 -12.07
C ASN A 230 2.25 35.85 -11.47
N GLY A 231 2.21 35.42 -10.20
CA GLY A 231 0.97 35.03 -9.53
C GLY A 231 0.42 33.64 -9.93
N GLN A 232 1.09 32.91 -10.83
CA GLN A 232 0.72 31.56 -11.24
C GLN A 232 1.92 30.60 -11.29
N TRP A 233 1.70 29.39 -10.81
CA TRP A 233 2.55 28.22 -11.02
C TRP A 233 2.01 27.39 -12.19
N PHE A 234 2.91 26.76 -12.94
CA PHE A 234 2.62 25.80 -14.01
C PHE A 234 3.26 24.47 -13.69
N ALA A 235 2.56 23.37 -13.90
CA ALA A 235 3.16 22.04 -13.80
C ALA A 235 3.92 21.73 -15.10
N ASP A 236 5.13 21.21 -14.95
CA ASP A 236 6.09 20.93 -16.03
C ASP A 236 6.34 19.41 -16.19
N GLY A 237 6.20 18.63 -15.12
CA GLY A 237 6.39 17.18 -15.17
C GLY A 237 5.75 16.43 -14.00
N PHE A 238 5.51 15.14 -14.18
CA PHE A 238 4.87 14.28 -13.18
C PHE A 238 5.61 12.96 -12.99
N GLY A 239 5.59 12.44 -11.77
CA GLY A 239 6.05 11.09 -11.45
C GLY A 239 5.18 10.45 -10.38
N PHE A 240 4.93 9.14 -10.50
CA PHE A 240 4.12 8.39 -9.53
C PHE A 240 4.96 7.30 -8.89
N THR A 241 5.03 7.30 -7.56
CA THR A 241 5.71 6.24 -6.78
C THR A 241 4.72 5.30 -6.12
N SER A 242 3.50 5.79 -5.89
CA SER A 242 2.36 5.01 -5.47
C SER A 242 1.10 5.57 -6.13
N PRO A 243 -0.05 4.93 -5.99
CA PRO A 243 -1.28 5.46 -6.55
C PRO A 243 -1.74 6.79 -5.97
N ASN A 244 -1.26 7.15 -4.77
CA ASN A 244 -1.60 8.39 -4.09
C ASN A 244 -0.41 9.35 -3.98
N SER A 245 0.81 8.88 -4.24
CA SER A 245 2.04 9.68 -4.07
C SER A 245 2.53 10.18 -5.42
N VAL A 246 2.43 11.49 -5.61
CA VAL A 246 2.73 12.17 -6.88
C VAL A 246 3.82 13.19 -6.69
N TYR A 247 4.84 13.11 -7.53
CA TYR A 247 5.78 14.21 -7.73
C TYR A 247 5.26 15.08 -8.87
N VAL A 248 5.29 16.39 -8.65
CA VAL A 248 5.06 17.37 -9.71
C VAL A 248 6.24 18.32 -9.75
N ASP A 249 6.88 18.41 -10.91
CA ASP A 249 7.79 19.50 -11.23
C ASP A 249 6.94 20.68 -11.65
N PHE A 250 7.21 21.86 -11.11
CA PHE A 250 6.43 23.06 -11.35
C PHE A 250 7.30 24.32 -11.41
N GLU A 251 6.87 25.30 -12.20
CA GLU A 251 7.63 26.51 -12.46
C GLU A 251 6.76 27.77 -12.53
N ASP A 252 7.38 28.94 -12.37
CA ASP A 252 6.75 30.25 -12.61
C ASP A 252 7.23 30.89 -13.93
N GLY A 253 7.84 30.08 -14.80
CA GLY A 253 8.51 30.50 -16.03
C GLY A 253 9.96 30.98 -15.84
N HIS A 254 10.49 30.97 -14.61
CA HIS A 254 11.89 31.30 -14.33
C HIS A 254 12.60 30.24 -13.49
N TYR A 255 11.93 29.75 -12.45
CA TYR A 255 12.50 28.78 -11.51
C TYR A 255 11.71 27.48 -11.50
N LEU A 256 12.44 26.36 -11.54
CA LEU A 256 11.88 25.02 -11.45
C LEU A 256 11.95 24.51 -10.02
N PHE A 257 10.81 24.09 -9.50
CA PHE A 257 10.60 23.48 -8.21
C PHE A 257 10.01 22.09 -8.38
N ARG A 258 10.03 21.31 -7.30
CA ARG A 258 9.37 20.01 -7.22
C ARG A 258 8.53 19.96 -5.97
N ALA A 259 7.36 19.35 -6.03
CA ALA A 259 6.56 19.04 -4.85
C ALA A 259 6.25 17.55 -4.78
N LEU A 260 6.27 17.00 -3.58
CA LEU A 260 5.69 15.70 -3.28
C LEU A 260 4.29 15.93 -2.75
N LEU A 261 3.29 15.37 -3.43
CA LEU A 261 1.89 15.46 -3.10
C LEU A 261 1.34 14.09 -2.68
N ASN A 262 0.48 14.09 -1.67
CA ASN A 262 -0.42 12.97 -1.39
C ASN A 262 -1.80 13.30 -1.95
N CYS A 263 -2.16 12.64 -3.04
CA CYS A 263 -3.43 12.78 -3.74
C CYS A 263 -4.37 11.63 -3.38
N THR A 264 -5.54 11.98 -2.85
CA THR A 264 -6.62 11.03 -2.55
C THR A 264 -7.87 11.41 -3.33
N SER A 265 -8.79 10.44 -3.52
CA SER A 265 -10.14 10.74 -3.99
C SER A 265 -11.16 10.32 -2.95
N ILE A 266 -12.06 11.24 -2.62
CA ILE A 266 -13.20 11.02 -1.73
C ILE A 266 -14.42 11.51 -2.51
N GLU A 267 -15.41 10.64 -2.73
CA GLU A 267 -16.66 10.99 -3.44
C GLU A 267 -16.45 11.64 -4.84
N ASN A 268 -15.51 11.12 -5.64
CA ASN A 268 -15.08 11.68 -6.94
C ASN A 268 -14.42 13.07 -6.87
N LYS A 269 -14.16 13.62 -5.69
CA LYS A 269 -13.35 14.83 -5.53
C LYS A 269 -11.90 14.44 -5.29
N ILE A 270 -10.98 14.98 -6.09
CA ILE A 270 -9.54 14.80 -5.89
C ILE A 270 -9.06 15.87 -4.93
N ILE A 271 -8.25 15.46 -3.95
CA ILE A 271 -7.59 16.34 -3.00
C ILE A 271 -6.13 15.95 -2.99
N CYS A 272 -5.26 16.89 -3.35
CA CYS A 272 -3.82 16.74 -3.31
C CYS A 272 -3.25 17.64 -2.23
N THR A 273 -2.60 17.04 -1.23
CA THR A 273 -1.98 17.75 -0.12
C THR A 273 -0.47 17.73 -0.29
N PRO A 274 0.21 18.90 -0.29
CA PRO A 274 1.67 18.94 -0.32
C PRO A 274 2.26 18.34 0.95
N LEU A 275 3.25 17.48 0.79
CA LEU A 275 4.04 16.89 1.86
C LEU A 275 5.41 17.54 1.99
N ALA A 276 6.00 17.90 0.85
CA ALA A 276 7.29 18.58 0.78
C ALA A 276 7.43 19.38 -0.52
N VAL A 277 8.20 20.46 -0.46
CA VAL A 277 8.61 21.28 -1.61
C VAL A 277 10.13 21.29 -1.68
N PHE A 278 10.64 21.17 -2.90
CA PHE A 278 12.05 21.07 -3.21
C PHE A 278 12.44 22.16 -4.21
N GLU A 279 13.65 22.69 -4.06
CA GLU A 279 14.26 23.66 -4.95
C GLU A 279 15.47 23.02 -5.64
N LYS A 280 15.58 23.18 -6.96
CA LYS A 280 16.70 22.60 -7.72
C LYS A 280 17.98 23.39 -7.46
N GLN A 281 19.01 22.71 -6.94
CA GLN A 281 20.35 23.27 -6.77
C GLN A 281 21.37 22.45 -7.55
N LYS A 282 21.78 22.99 -8.72
CA LYS A 282 22.63 22.29 -9.69
C LYS A 282 21.95 20.99 -10.16
N GLN A 283 22.45 19.85 -9.70
CA GLN A 283 21.96 18.51 -10.04
C GLN A 283 21.10 17.89 -8.94
N TRP A 284 20.96 18.57 -7.80
CA TRP A 284 20.29 18.05 -6.60
C TRP A 284 18.96 18.76 -6.35
N TRP A 285 18.02 18.09 -5.72
CA TRP A 285 16.77 18.65 -5.25
C TRP A 285 16.84 18.87 -3.75
N MET A 286 16.93 20.11 -3.30
CA MET A 286 17.01 20.41 -1.88
C MET A 286 15.61 20.62 -1.31
N VAL A 287 15.25 19.86 -0.27
CA VAL A 287 14.00 20.11 0.47
C VAL A 287 14.09 21.49 1.10
N ILE A 288 13.10 22.35 0.81
CA ILE A 288 13.02 23.70 1.39
C ILE A 288 11.88 23.81 2.40
N GLU A 289 10.83 23.00 2.25
CA GLU A 289 9.68 22.97 3.16
C GLU A 289 9.13 21.53 3.25
N TRP A 290 8.75 21.06 4.44
CA TRP A 290 8.19 19.72 4.67
C TRP A 290 7.31 19.69 5.94
N THR A 291 6.43 18.70 6.07
CA THR A 291 5.58 18.51 7.27
C THR A 291 6.32 17.79 8.40
N ASP A 292 6.14 18.23 9.66
CA ASP A 292 6.88 17.72 10.84
C ASP A 292 6.67 16.23 11.12
N GLU A 293 5.51 15.67 10.74
CA GLU A 293 5.19 14.24 10.85
C GLU A 293 6.08 13.35 9.96
N GLN A 294 6.86 13.94 9.05
CA GLN A 294 7.70 13.24 8.09
C GLN A 294 9.21 13.27 8.42
N LYS A 295 9.62 13.78 9.60
CA LYS A 295 11.03 13.93 10.02
C LYS A 295 11.86 12.64 9.99
N GLU A 296 11.22 11.47 10.05
CA GLU A 296 11.88 10.15 10.05
C GLU A 296 11.72 9.36 8.73
N TYR A 297 11.14 9.94 7.67
CA TYR A 297 10.90 9.21 6.41
C TYR A 297 12.14 9.22 5.49
N PRO A 298 12.74 8.05 5.18
CA PRO A 298 13.87 7.94 4.25
C PRO A 298 13.53 8.39 2.82
N ILE A 299 12.24 8.36 2.47
CA ILE A 299 11.71 8.72 1.15
C ILE A 299 12.11 10.17 0.82
N ILE A 300 11.73 11.16 1.63
CA ILE A 300 11.99 12.59 1.35
C ILE A 300 13.50 12.85 1.08
N TYR A 301 14.39 12.18 1.82
CA TYR A 301 15.85 12.32 1.66
C TYR A 301 16.45 11.56 0.48
N LYS A 302 15.87 10.43 0.06
CA LYS A 302 16.32 9.65 -1.11
C LYS A 302 16.04 10.38 -2.43
N TRP A 303 14.90 11.06 -2.54
CA TRP A 303 14.44 11.74 -3.77
C TRP A 303 14.98 13.17 -3.92
N ALA A 304 15.55 13.73 -2.86
CA ALA A 304 16.40 14.91 -2.92
C ALA A 304 17.70 14.67 -3.70
N LYS A 305 18.12 13.39 -3.79
CA LYS A 305 19.45 13.00 -4.25
C LYS A 305 19.51 12.53 -5.70
N ASP A 306 18.60 11.67 -6.13
CA ASP A 306 18.68 11.05 -7.46
C ASP A 306 17.38 11.30 -8.22
N TYR A 307 17.45 11.56 -9.53
CA TYR A 307 16.44 11.41 -10.62
C TYR A 307 16.66 12.53 -11.65
N GLU A 308 17.64 12.34 -12.52
CA GLU A 308 17.60 12.86 -13.88
C GLU A 308 16.63 11.96 -14.68
N TRP A 309 15.60 12.56 -15.27
CA TRP A 309 14.70 11.87 -16.18
C TRP A 309 15.43 11.67 -17.51
N GLU A 310 15.52 10.43 -18.00
CA GLU A 310 15.76 10.20 -19.43
C GLU A 310 14.55 10.76 -20.18
N ARG A 311 14.83 11.71 -21.08
CA ARG A 311 13.85 12.46 -21.86
C ARG A 311 13.24 11.61 -22.97
#